data_AF-A0A853I852-F1
#
_entry.id   AF-A0A853I852-F1
#
_cell.length_a   1.000
_cell.length_b   1.000
_cell.length_c   1.000
_cell.angle_alpha   90.00
_cell.angle_beta   90.00
_cell.angle_gamma   90.00
#
_symmetry.space_group_name_H-M   'P 1'
#
loop_
_entity.id
_entity.type
_entity.pdbx_description
1 polymer ?
#
loop_
_entity_poly.entity_id
_entity_poly.type
_entity_poly.pdbx_seq_one_letter_code
_entity_poly.pdbx_strand_id
1 'polypeptide(L)'
;MISKVTWNELKNILKKGSLIEGVIKKHEAYGVFVDIGYNFEGLIQITDFKDSGVMTPNEYPAIGEKVEAVVLGFKENNQQIWLGVKNSQIRAAKNNL
;
A
#
# COMPACT_ATOMS: atom_id res chain seq x y z
N MET A 1 19.33 17.10 7.30
CA MET A 1 17.93 17.52 7.51
C MET A 1 17.04 16.44 6.90
N ILE A 2 16.27 15.72 7.70
CA ILE A 2 15.26 14.78 7.16
C ILE A 2 13.98 15.60 7.07
N SER A 3 13.63 16.02 5.85
CA SER A 3 12.42 16.79 5.58
C SER A 3 11.21 15.94 5.95
N LYS A 4 10.57 16.24 7.10
CA LYS A 4 9.30 15.61 7.49
C LYS A 4 8.24 16.03 6.48
N VAL A 5 7.82 15.11 5.63
CA VAL A 5 6.65 15.31 4.76
C VAL A 5 5.39 15.27 5.62
N THR A 6 4.53 16.27 5.49
CA THR A 6 3.25 16.32 6.18
C THR A 6 2.19 15.50 5.45
N TRP A 7 1.10 15.14 6.15
CA TRP A 7 -0.01 14.38 5.54
C TRP A 7 -0.61 15.07 4.30
N ASN A 8 -0.71 16.40 4.31
CA ASN A 8 -1.23 17.16 3.17
C ASN A 8 -0.26 17.16 1.99
N GLU A 9 1.05 17.28 2.23
CA GLU A 9 2.05 17.16 1.19
C GLU A 9 2.09 15.75 0.61
N LEU A 10 1.95 14.72 1.45
CA LEU A 10 1.89 13.33 1.01
C LEU A 10 0.73 13.10 0.05
N LYS A 11 -0.47 13.64 0.34
CA LYS A 11 -1.63 13.56 -0.56
C LYS A 11 -1.42 14.29 -1.89
N ASN A 12 -0.52 15.27 -1.95
CA ASN A 12 -0.15 15.95 -3.20
C ASN A 12 0.89 15.15 -4.00
N ILE A 13 1.79 14.46 -3.30
CA ILE A 13 2.82 13.59 -3.90
C ILE A 13 2.19 12.30 -4.42
N LEU A 14 1.40 11.64 -3.57
CA LEU A 14 0.72 10.38 -3.85
C LEU A 14 -0.68 10.65 -4.38
N LYS A 15 -0.93 10.32 -5.64
CA LYS A 15 -2.26 10.38 -6.21
C LYS A 15 -2.95 9.03 -6.08
N LYS A 16 -4.26 9.06 -5.84
CA LYS A 16 -5.09 7.86 -5.91
C LYS A 16 -4.96 7.24 -7.31
N GLY A 17 -4.74 5.93 -7.37
CA GLY A 17 -4.48 5.19 -8.60
C GLY A 17 -3.01 5.16 -9.03
N SER A 18 -2.12 5.89 -8.36
CA SER A 18 -0.69 5.78 -8.62
C SER A 18 -0.13 4.46 -8.09
N LEU A 19 0.78 3.88 -8.87
CA LEU A 19 1.60 2.76 -8.44
C LEU A 19 2.73 3.28 -7.55
N ILE A 20 2.94 2.60 -6.42
CA ILE A 20 4.04 2.86 -5.50
C ILE A 20 4.76 1.55 -5.20
N GLU A 21 6.03 1.66 -4.81
CA GLU A 21 6.77 0.57 -4.19
C GLU A 21 6.88 0.82 -2.69
N GLY A 22 6.74 -0.25 -1.91
CA GLY A 22 6.97 -0.20 -0.48
C GLY A 22 7.60 -1.48 0.04
N VAL A 23 8.00 -1.47 1.32
CA VAL A 23 8.65 -2.60 1.98
C VAL A 23 7.75 -3.15 3.07
N ILE A 24 7.56 -4.46 3.11
CA ILE A 24 6.72 -5.09 4.13
C ILE A 24 7.36 -4.94 5.50
N LYS A 25 6.62 -4.36 6.44
CA LYS A 25 7.10 -4.11 7.80
C LYS A 25 6.56 -5.13 8.80
N LYS A 26 5.27 -5.47 8.69
CA LYS A 26 4.62 -6.43 9.58
C LYS A 26 3.32 -7.00 8.98
N HIS A 27 2.89 -8.12 9.53
CA HIS A 27 1.64 -8.78 9.21
C HIS A 27 0.66 -8.67 10.39
N GLU A 28 -0.61 -8.49 10.08
CA GLU A 28 -1.73 -8.55 11.02
C GLU A 28 -2.80 -9.47 10.44
N ALA A 29 -3.69 -10.00 11.28
CA ALA A 29 -4.74 -10.92 10.83
C ALA A 29 -5.70 -10.30 9.78
N TYR A 30 -5.80 -8.97 9.73
CA TYR A 30 -6.66 -8.23 8.80
C TYR A 30 -5.91 -7.60 7.62
N GLY A 31 -4.57 -7.63 7.61
CA GLY A 31 -3.80 -6.99 6.54
C GLY A 31 -2.30 -6.97 6.74
N VAL A 32 -1.60 -6.48 5.73
CA VAL A 32 -0.15 -6.35 5.68
C VAL A 32 0.21 -4.87 5.70
N PHE A 33 1.13 -4.50 6.60
CA PHE A 33 1.64 -3.15 6.71
C PHE A 33 2.90 -2.99 5.88
N VAL A 34 2.90 -1.97 5.05
CA VAL A 34 3.96 -1.68 4.10
C VAL A 34 4.48 -0.28 4.40
N ASP A 35 5.78 -0.17 4.61
CA ASP A 35 6.47 1.11 4.64
C ASP A 35 6.60 1.64 3.22
N ILE A 36 5.94 2.76 2.94
CA ILE A 36 5.95 3.42 1.63
C ILE A 36 6.95 4.58 1.58
N GLY A 37 7.76 4.74 2.62
CA GLY A 37 8.60 5.90 2.83
C GLY A 37 7.84 7.08 3.40
N TYR A 38 8.48 8.26 3.37
CA TYR A 38 7.92 9.53 3.88
C TYR A 38 7.47 9.51 5.35
N ASN A 39 7.89 8.50 6.12
CA ASN A 39 7.46 8.26 7.49
C ASN A 39 5.95 7.95 7.62
N PHE A 40 5.33 7.39 6.58
CA PHE A 40 3.95 6.93 6.57
C PHE A 40 3.87 5.44 6.25
N GLU A 41 2.82 4.80 6.75
CA GLU A 41 2.56 3.37 6.54
C GLU A 41 1.32 3.17 5.67
N GLY A 42 1.45 2.28 4.70
CA GLY A 42 0.36 1.73 3.93
C GLY A 42 -0.17 0.44 4.55
N LEU A 43 -1.46 0.20 4.36
CA LEU A 43 -2.13 -1.05 4.70
C LEU A 43 -2.74 -1.66 3.47
N ILE A 44 -2.40 -2.92 3.24
CA ILE A 44 -3.06 -3.78 2.27
C ILE A 44 -3.98 -4.71 3.03
N GLN A 45 -5.27 -4.67 2.75
CA GLN A 45 -6.22 -5.61 3.35
C GLN A 45 -6.03 -7.01 2.76
N ILE A 46 -6.23 -8.06 3.56
CA ILE A 46 -6.15 -9.46 3.09
C ILE A 46 -7.07 -9.77 1.90
N THR A 47 -8.19 -9.06 1.80
CA THR A 47 -9.17 -9.15 0.70
C THR A 47 -8.72 -8.43 -0.56
N ASP A 48 -7.72 -7.54 -0.44
CA ASP A 48 -7.16 -6.79 -1.54
C ASP A 48 -5.88 -7.40 -2.14
N PHE A 49 -5.48 -8.58 -1.66
CA PHE A 49 -4.35 -9.34 -2.22
C PHE A 49 -4.70 -10.16 -3.46
N LYS A 50 -5.95 -10.62 -3.60
CA LYS A 50 -6.38 -11.48 -4.71
C LYS A 50 -7.71 -11.01 -5.28
N ASP A 51 -7.90 -11.20 -6.60
CA ASP A 51 -9.17 -10.93 -7.27
C ASP A 51 -10.25 -11.96 -6.86
N SER A 52 -9.85 -13.16 -6.40
CA SER A 52 -10.74 -14.17 -5.83
C SER A 52 -10.06 -14.97 -4.71
N GLY A 53 -10.82 -15.29 -3.65
CA GLY A 53 -10.33 -16.01 -2.47
C GLY A 53 -9.72 -15.11 -1.39
N VAL A 54 -9.39 -15.72 -0.25
CA VAL A 54 -8.72 -15.05 0.88
C VAL A 54 -7.26 -15.46 0.88
N MET A 55 -6.36 -14.49 1.08
CA MET A 55 -4.94 -14.76 1.24
C MET A 55 -4.70 -15.53 2.54
N THR A 56 -4.05 -16.68 2.45
CA THR A 56 -3.66 -17.45 3.65
C THR A 56 -2.34 -16.93 4.22
N PRO A 57 -2.06 -17.08 5.53
CA PRO A 57 -0.82 -16.61 6.14
C PRO A 57 0.46 -17.15 5.47
N ASN A 58 0.40 -18.36 4.90
CA ASN A 58 1.52 -18.96 4.18
C ASN A 58 1.84 -18.28 2.85
N GLU A 59 0.90 -17.52 2.31
CA GLU A 59 1.08 -16.76 1.06
C GLU A 59 1.53 -15.33 1.34
N TYR A 60 1.58 -14.91 2.61
CA TYR A 60 1.97 -13.54 2.95
C TYR A 60 3.40 -13.30 2.47
N PRO A 61 3.67 -12.13 1.85
CA PRO A 61 4.99 -11.87 1.34
C PRO A 61 5.94 -11.62 2.51
N ALA A 62 7.25 -11.81 2.32
CA ALA A 62 8.16 -11.82 3.45
C ALA A 62 8.33 -10.41 4.06
N ILE A 63 8.49 -10.34 5.39
CA ILE A 63 8.87 -9.08 6.04
C ILE A 63 10.24 -8.64 5.51
N GLY A 64 10.35 -7.38 5.10
CA GLY A 64 11.53 -6.81 4.43
C GLY A 64 11.52 -6.93 2.91
N GLU A 65 10.53 -7.63 2.34
CA GLU A 65 10.38 -7.74 0.88
C GLU A 65 9.75 -6.48 0.29
N LYS A 66 10.14 -6.15 -0.94
CA LYS A 66 9.53 -5.05 -1.71
C LYS A 66 8.22 -5.52 -2.36
N VAL A 67 7.21 -4.66 -2.32
CA VAL A 67 5.92 -4.91 -2.96
C VAL A 67 5.48 -3.68 -3.75
N GLU A 68 5.01 -3.91 -4.98
CA GLU A 68 4.31 -2.91 -5.78
C GLU A 68 2.84 -2.87 -5.34
N ALA A 69 2.35 -1.68 -4.99
CA ALA A 69 0.96 -1.48 -4.62
C ALA A 69 0.37 -0.22 -5.26
N VAL A 70 -0.94 -0.19 -5.42
CA VAL A 70 -1.68 0.96 -5.93
C VAL A 70 -2.34 1.69 -4.78
N VAL A 71 -2.22 3.02 -4.77
CA VAL A 71 -2.89 3.87 -3.78
C VAL A 71 -4.40 3.85 -4.03
N LEU A 72 -5.16 3.20 -3.17
CA LEU A 72 -6.63 3.14 -3.25
C LEU A 72 -7.28 4.36 -2.58
N GLY A 73 -6.64 4.90 -1.54
CA GLY A 73 -7.14 6.06 -0.83
C GLY A 73 -6.38 6.36 0.46
N PHE A 74 -6.84 7.39 1.15
CA PHE A 74 -6.21 7.93 2.35
C PHE A 74 -7.24 7.95 3.49
N LYS A 75 -6.84 7.45 4.66
CA LYS A 75 -7.68 7.42 5.86
C LYS A 75 -7.22 8.48 6.84
N GLU A 76 -7.97 9.58 6.93
CA GLU A 76 -7.57 10.77 7.68
C GLU A 76 -7.45 10.51 9.19
N ASN A 77 -8.30 9.65 9.75
CA ASN A 77 -8.35 9.41 11.20
C ASN A 77 -7.03 8.90 11.78
N ASN A 78 -6.31 8.06 11.03
CA ASN A 78 -5.07 7.43 11.50
C ASN A 78 -3.86 7.78 10.61
N GLN A 79 -4.01 8.74 9.68
CA GLN A 79 -2.98 9.06 8.68
C GLN A 79 -2.44 7.81 7.97
N GLN A 80 -3.35 6.92 7.59
CA GLN A 80 -3.02 5.61 7.03
C GLN A 80 -3.43 5.55 5.56
N ILE A 81 -2.63 4.90 4.72
CA ILE A 81 -2.90 4.82 3.29
C ILE A 81 -3.43 3.42 2.98
N TRP A 82 -4.53 3.36 2.25
CA TRP A 82 -5.04 2.10 1.73
C TRP A 82 -4.37 1.79 0.42
N LEU A 83 -3.78 0.60 0.40
CA LEU A 83 -3.04 0.06 -0.71
C LEU A 83 -3.72 -1.20 -1.21
N GLY A 84 -3.67 -1.41 -2.52
CA GLY A 84 -4.13 -2.63 -3.16
C GLY A 84 -3.03 -3.22 -4.03
N VAL A 85 -2.92 -4.55 -4.04
CA VAL A 85 -1.88 -5.26 -4.81
C VAL A 85 -2.48 -6.14 -5.91
N LYS A 86 -3.77 -5.98 -6.21
CA LYS A 86 -4.42 -6.78 -7.24
C LYS A 86 -3.75 -6.51 -8.58
N ASN A 87 -3.45 -7.59 -9.31
CA ASN A 87 -2.93 -7.50 -10.67
C ASN A 87 -3.85 -6.68 -11.59
N SER A 88 -5.16 -6.78 -11.40
CA SER A 88 -6.16 -5.94 -12.10
C SER A 88 -5.94 -4.44 -11.84
N GLN A 89 -5.70 -4.06 -10.58
CA GLN A 89 -5.44 -2.68 -10.18
C GLN A 89 -4.07 -2.18 -10.66
N ILE A 90 -3.02 -3.01 -10.54
CA ILE A 90 -1.67 -2.68 -11.04
C ILE A 90 -1.69 -2.47 -12.56
N ARG A 91 -2.39 -3.33 -13.30
CA ARG A 91 -2.58 -3.17 -14.76
C ARG A 91 -3.37 -1.91 -15.08
N ALA A 92 -4.43 -1.61 -14.34
CA ALA A 92 -5.22 -0.40 -14.54
C ALA A 92 -4.40 0.88 -14.24
N ALA A 93 -3.55 0.87 -13.23
CA ALA A 93 -2.64 1.98 -12.92
C ALA A 93 -1.58 2.15 -14.03
N LYS A 94 -0.99 1.06 -14.52
CA LYS A 94 0.00 1.08 -15.62
C LYS A 94 -0.59 1.53 -16.96
N ASN A 95 -1.88 1.29 -17.20
CA ASN A 95 -2.58 1.73 -18.42
C ASN A 95 -3.07 3.19 -18.38
N ASN A 96 -2.97 3.88 -17.24
CA ASN A 96 -3.34 5.29 -17.08
C ASN A 96 -2.11 6.23 -17.03
N LEU A 97 -0.91 5.72 -17.34
CA LEU A 97 0.34 6.45 -17.54
C LEU A 97 0.70 6.43 -19.03
#